data_AF-A0A1Y4NBG5-F1
#
_entry.id   AF-A0A1Y4NBG5-F1
#
_cell.length_a   1.000
_cell.length_b   1.000
_cell.length_c   1.000
_cell.angle_alpha   90.00
_cell.angle_beta   90.00
_cell.angle_gamma   90.00
#
_symmetry.space_group_name_H-M   'P 1'
#
loop_
_entity.id
_entity.type
_entity.pdbx_description
1 polymer ?
#
loop_
_entity_poly.entity_id
_entity_poly.type
_entity_poly.pdbx_seq_one_letter_code
_entity_poly.pdbx_strand_id
1 'polypeptide(L)'
;MSAMDKKITVTLAGQIFTIINQEDLNYVEEIARQTDNKIKLVQRENEHFSITAAAVLSCMDFCDDINRAQKEIIARNKELFDEKEKNSVLTEQIKGLMSEIQTLKMQISQLESGKTEEVSTSESDHVENSSEKSESDEESHGSEVKENKRPGKKEYVPRNNRKRNKKKAEETNEQA
;
A
#
# COMPACT_ATOMS: atom_id res chain seq x y z
N MET A 1 -35.02 -0.30 -4.84
CA MET A 1 -35.21 0.42 -6.12
C MET A 1 -35.32 -0.62 -7.20
N SER A 2 -36.43 -0.67 -7.93
CA SER A 2 -36.60 -1.61 -9.04
C SER A 2 -35.77 -1.10 -10.21
N ALA A 3 -34.72 -1.83 -10.60
CA ALA A 3 -34.02 -1.54 -11.84
C ALA A 3 -35.01 -1.76 -12.99
N MET A 4 -35.28 -0.70 -13.76
CA MET A 4 -36.25 -0.74 -14.85
C MET A 4 -35.53 -1.28 -16.09
N ASP A 5 -36.03 -2.39 -16.63
CA ASP A 5 -35.48 -3.00 -17.83
C ASP A 5 -35.62 -2.05 -19.02
N LYS A 6 -34.49 -1.62 -19.59
CA LYS A 6 -34.43 -0.74 -20.75
C LYS A 6 -34.27 -1.58 -22.01
N LYS A 7 -35.03 -1.25 -23.06
CA LYS A 7 -34.84 -1.81 -24.40
C LYS A 7 -33.85 -0.95 -25.16
N ILE A 8 -32.76 -1.55 -25.60
CA ILE A 8 -31.66 -0.89 -26.29
C ILE A 8 -31.46 -1.58 -27.63
N THR A 9 -31.46 -0.82 -28.72
CA THR A 9 -31.23 -1.35 -30.07
C THR A 9 -29.80 -1.07 -30.49
N VAL A 10 -29.06 -2.12 -30.85
CA VAL A 10 -27.66 -2.05 -31.28
C VAL A 10 -27.47 -2.72 -32.63
N THR A 11 -26.44 -2.34 -33.37
CA THR A 11 -26.07 -2.98 -34.63
C THR A 11 -24.75 -3.71 -34.47
N LEU A 12 -24.73 -5.03 -34.70
CA LEU A 12 -23.55 -5.89 -34.61
C LEU A 12 -23.36 -6.63 -35.94
N ALA A 13 -22.17 -6.51 -36.54
CA ALA A 13 -21.82 -7.14 -37.82
C ALA A 13 -22.87 -6.90 -38.93
N GLY A 14 -23.45 -5.70 -38.97
CA GLY A 14 -24.49 -5.31 -39.94
C GLY A 14 -25.90 -5.80 -39.64
N GLN A 15 -26.13 -6.47 -38.51
CA GLN A 15 -27.45 -6.93 -38.07
C GLN A 15 -27.93 -6.14 -36.85
N ILE A 16 -29.23 -5.87 -36.80
CA ILE A 16 -29.86 -5.10 -35.71
C ILE A 16 -30.36 -6.05 -34.62
N PHE A 17 -29.97 -5.80 -33.38
CA PHE A 17 -30.37 -6.54 -32.20
C PHE A 17 -31.05 -5.62 -31.19
N THR A 18 -32.10 -6.12 -30.53
CA THR A 18 -32.72 -5.43 -29.40
C THR A 18 -32.38 -6.18 -28.12
N ILE A 19 -31.65 -5.52 -27.23
CA ILE A 19 -31.17 -6.04 -25.95
C ILE A 19 -32.02 -5.43 -24.84
N ILE A 20 -32.40 -6.25 -23.86
CA ILE A 20 -33.05 -5.79 -22.63
C ILE A 20 -31.98 -5.78 -21.53
N ASN A 21 -31.67 -4.61 -20.98
CA ASN A 21 -30.64 -4.47 -19.95
C ASN A 21 -31.04 -3.40 -18.92
N GLN A 22 -30.56 -3.56 -17.69
CA GLN A 22 -30.77 -2.62 -16.58
C GLN A 22 -29.68 -1.55 -16.52
N GLU A 23 -28.54 -1.82 -17.15
CA GLU A 23 -27.39 -0.94 -17.22
C GLU A 23 -27.65 0.35 -18.02
N ASP A 24 -26.66 1.23 -18.03
CA ASP A 24 -26.68 2.50 -18.74
C ASP A 24 -26.64 2.26 -20.26
N LEU A 25 -27.33 3.10 -21.02
CA LEU A 25 -27.30 3.05 -22.49
C LEU A 25 -25.86 3.12 -23.02
N ASN A 26 -25.07 4.06 -22.51
CA ASN A 26 -23.68 4.26 -22.91
C ASN A 26 -22.82 3.02 -22.66
N TYR A 27 -23.04 2.32 -21.53
CA TYR A 27 -22.30 1.11 -21.21
C TYR A 27 -22.65 -0.01 -22.20
N VAL A 28 -23.93 -0.22 -22.47
CA VAL A 28 -24.38 -1.26 -23.41
C VAL A 28 -23.94 -0.97 -24.84
N GLU A 29 -24.00 0.29 -25.28
CA GLU A 29 -23.48 0.72 -26.58
C GLU A 29 -21.97 0.52 -26.69
N GLU A 30 -21.23 0.78 -25.61
CA GLU A 30 -19.78 0.56 -25.58
C GLU A 30 -19.44 -0.93 -25.70
N ILE A 31 -20.14 -1.80 -24.97
CA ILE A 31 -19.98 -3.26 -25.09
C ILE A 31 -20.33 -3.73 -26.51
N ALA A 32 -21.42 -3.21 -27.09
CA ALA A 32 -21.81 -3.53 -28.46
C ALA A 32 -20.72 -3.11 -29.46
N ARG A 33 -20.16 -1.91 -29.31
CA ARG A 33 -19.06 -1.40 -30.14
C ARG A 33 -17.80 -2.25 -30.01
N GLN A 34 -17.41 -2.64 -28.80
CA GLN A 34 -16.26 -3.51 -28.56
C GLN A 34 -16.47 -4.89 -29.20
N THR A 35 -17.67 -5.45 -29.04
CA THR A 35 -18.05 -6.73 -29.63
C THR A 35 -18.00 -6.68 -31.16
N ASP A 36 -18.61 -5.66 -31.76
CA ASP A 36 -18.62 -5.45 -33.21
C ASP A 36 -17.20 -5.30 -33.79
N ASN A 37 -16.34 -4.53 -33.11
CA ASN A 37 -14.94 -4.37 -33.50
C ASN A 37 -14.16 -5.70 -33.45
N LYS A 38 -14.40 -6.52 -32.43
CA LYS A 38 -13.75 -7.84 -32.30
C LYS A 38 -14.20 -8.80 -33.40
N ILE A 39 -15.50 -8.84 -33.69
CA ILE A 39 -16.05 -9.65 -34.79
C ILE A 39 -15.45 -9.23 -36.14
N LYS A 40 -15.39 -7.92 -36.40
CA LYS A 40 -14.77 -7.37 -37.63
C LYS A 40 -13.27 -7.61 -37.70
N LEU A 41 -12.57 -7.69 -36.57
CA LEU A 41 -11.15 -8.03 -36.54
C LEU A 41 -10.95 -9.50 -36.95
N VAL A 42 -11.66 -10.43 -36.31
CA VAL A 42 -11.57 -11.86 -36.61
C VAL A 42 -11.95 -12.15 -38.08
N GLN A 43 -12.95 -11.45 -38.60
CA GLN A 43 -13.36 -11.56 -40.00
C GLN A 43 -12.31 -11.03 -40.98
N ARG A 44 -11.59 -9.95 -40.63
CA ARG A 44 -10.50 -9.41 -41.48
C ARG A 44 -9.28 -10.32 -41.49
N GLU A 45 -8.97 -10.96 -40.37
CA GLU A 45 -7.84 -11.89 -40.27
C GLU A 45 -8.14 -13.22 -40.98
N ASN A 46 -9.41 -13.57 -41.15
CA ASN A 46 -9.86 -14.82 -41.75
C ASN A 46 -10.96 -14.57 -42.79
N GLU A 47 -10.57 -14.22 -44.02
CA GLU A 47 -11.49 -13.80 -45.09
C GLU A 47 -12.55 -14.87 -45.46
N HIS A 48 -12.29 -16.15 -45.16
CA HIS A 48 -13.22 -17.25 -45.43
C HIS A 48 -14.22 -17.52 -44.30
N PHE A 49 -14.17 -16.78 -43.19
CA PHE A 49 -15.09 -17.01 -42.08
C PHE A 49 -16.43 -16.32 -42.29
N SER A 50 -17.49 -17.09 -42.05
CA SER A 50 -18.83 -16.52 -41.93
C SER A 50 -18.89 -15.60 -40.71
N ILE A 51 -19.83 -14.64 -40.73
CA ILE A 51 -20.08 -13.75 -39.59
C ILE A 51 -20.36 -14.55 -38.32
N THR A 52 -21.09 -15.66 -38.44
CA THR A 52 -21.38 -16.56 -37.32
C THR A 52 -20.11 -17.20 -36.76
N ALA A 53 -19.20 -17.68 -37.61
CA ALA A 53 -17.93 -18.26 -37.16
C ALA A 53 -17.05 -17.20 -36.47
N ALA A 54 -16.95 -16.00 -37.05
CA ALA A 54 -16.22 -14.89 -36.45
C ALA A 54 -16.82 -14.45 -35.09
N ALA A 55 -18.14 -14.47 -34.96
CA ALA A 55 -18.84 -14.18 -33.70
C ALA A 55 -18.55 -15.25 -32.64
N VAL A 56 -18.63 -16.54 -32.98
CA VAL A 56 -18.32 -17.64 -32.04
C VAL A 56 -16.88 -17.56 -31.56
N LEU A 57 -15.92 -17.32 -32.45
CA LEU A 57 -14.51 -17.15 -32.06
C LEU A 57 -14.29 -15.90 -31.20
N SER A 58 -14.94 -14.79 -31.52
CA SER A 58 -14.89 -13.58 -30.69
C SER A 58 -15.43 -13.84 -29.28
N CYS A 59 -16.51 -14.62 -29.15
CA CYS A 59 -17.02 -15.04 -27.84
C CYS A 59 -16.03 -15.93 -27.09
N MET A 60 -15.37 -16.86 -27.77
CA MET A 60 -14.34 -17.71 -27.14
C MET A 60 -13.17 -16.90 -26.62
N ASP A 61 -12.71 -15.91 -27.38
CA ASP A 61 -11.66 -14.98 -26.96
C ASP A 61 -12.08 -14.21 -25.69
N PHE A 62 -13.28 -13.63 -25.67
CA PHE A 62 -13.78 -12.94 -24.48
C PHE A 62 -13.89 -13.87 -23.27
N CYS A 63 -14.33 -15.12 -23.46
CA CYS A 63 -14.36 -16.11 -22.38
C CYS A 63 -12.96 -16.44 -21.85
N ASP A 64 -11.94 -16.57 -22.72
CA ASP A 64 -10.56 -16.77 -22.25
C ASP A 64 -10.04 -15.57 -21.47
N ASP A 65 -10.28 -14.35 -21.96
CA ASP A 65 -9.89 -13.11 -21.29
C ASP A 65 -10.53 -12.99 -19.90
N ILE A 66 -11.84 -13.28 -19.79
CA ILE A 66 -12.55 -13.29 -18.50
C ILE A 66 -11.96 -14.35 -17.56
N ASN A 67 -11.73 -15.57 -18.05
CA ASN A 67 -11.15 -16.64 -17.23
C ASN A 67 -9.75 -16.29 -16.74
N ARG A 68 -8.94 -15.65 -17.59
CA ARG A 68 -7.59 -15.19 -17.25
C ARG A 68 -7.64 -14.08 -16.20
N ALA A 69 -8.50 -13.08 -16.38
CA ALA A 69 -8.70 -11.99 -15.44
C ALA A 69 -9.19 -12.52 -14.07
N GLN A 70 -10.13 -13.48 -14.07
CA GLN A 70 -10.62 -14.11 -12.83
C GLN A 70 -9.52 -14.85 -12.09
N LYS A 71 -8.67 -15.62 -12.79
CA LYS A 71 -7.51 -16.28 -12.17
C LYS A 71 -6.54 -15.29 -11.55
N GLU A 72 -6.26 -14.17 -12.24
CA GLU A 72 -5.41 -13.11 -11.71
C GLU A 72 -6.01 -12.46 -10.45
N ILE A 73 -7.32 -12.15 -10.48
CA ILE A 73 -8.03 -11.60 -9.31
C ILE A 73 -7.94 -12.55 -8.12
N ILE A 74 -8.15 -13.85 -8.33
CA ILE A 74 -8.05 -14.86 -7.27
C ILE A 74 -6.63 -14.90 -6.70
N ALA A 75 -5.60 -14.91 -7.55
CA ALA A 75 -4.20 -14.92 -7.13
C ALA A 75 -3.86 -13.66 -6.33
N ARG A 76 -4.27 -12.48 -6.80
CA ARG A 76 -4.02 -11.20 -6.13
C ARG A 76 -4.75 -11.08 -4.80
N ASN A 77 -5.98 -11.58 -4.71
CA ASN A 77 -6.72 -11.60 -3.46
C ASN A 77 -6.06 -12.52 -2.43
N LYS A 78 -5.48 -13.65 -2.86
CA LYS A 78 -4.69 -14.51 -1.99
C LYS A 78 -3.44 -13.80 -1.48
N GLU A 79 -2.68 -13.16 -2.37
CA GLU A 79 -1.50 -12.37 -1.98
C GLU A 79 -1.85 -11.25 -0.99
N LEU A 80 -2.95 -10.53 -1.24
CA LEU A 80 -3.44 -9.49 -0.32
C LEU A 80 -3.83 -10.05 1.04
N PHE A 81 -4.44 -11.24 1.08
CA PHE A 81 -4.78 -11.90 2.32
C PHE A 81 -3.53 -12.29 3.11
N ASP A 82 -2.58 -12.96 2.45
CA ASP A 82 -1.32 -13.39 3.07
C ASP A 82 -0.52 -12.18 3.59
N GLU A 83 -0.50 -11.07 2.85
CA GLU A 83 0.19 -9.85 3.26
C GLU A 83 -0.53 -9.11 4.41
N LYS A 84 -1.87 -9.16 4.44
CA LYS A 84 -2.65 -8.63 5.55
C LYS A 84 -2.39 -9.43 6.84
N GLU A 85 -2.27 -10.75 6.74
CA GLU A 85 -1.95 -11.62 7.87
C GLU A 85 -0.56 -11.29 8.43
N LYS A 86 0.46 -11.20 7.57
CA LYS A 86 1.82 -10.78 7.99
C LYS A 86 1.81 -9.41 8.65
N ASN A 87 1.10 -8.43 8.09
CA ASN A 87 0.98 -7.10 8.68
C ASN A 87 0.31 -7.13 10.06
N SER A 88 -0.69 -8.00 10.25
CA SER A 88 -1.33 -8.18 11.56
C SER A 88 -0.32 -8.67 12.61
N VAL A 89 0.46 -9.71 12.27
CA VAL A 89 1.50 -10.25 13.16
C VAL A 89 2.56 -9.20 13.48
N LEU A 90 3.05 -8.47 12.48
CA LEU A 90 4.03 -7.39 12.68
C LEU A 90 3.47 -6.27 13.56
N THR A 91 2.20 -5.91 13.38
CA THR A 91 1.54 -4.88 14.19
C THR A 91 1.45 -5.31 15.66
N GLU A 92 1.13 -6.57 15.91
CA GLU A 92 1.10 -7.14 17.27
C GLU A 92 2.49 -7.15 17.91
N GLN A 93 3.53 -7.56 17.16
CA GLN A 93 4.91 -7.53 17.63
C GLN A 93 5.38 -6.10 17.98
N ILE A 94 5.06 -5.12 17.14
CA ILE A 94 5.37 -3.70 17.41
C ILE A 94 4.70 -3.25 18.72
N LYS A 95 3.42 -3.60 18.92
CA LYS A 95 2.70 -3.27 20.15
C LYS A 95 3.35 -3.90 21.39
N GLY A 96 3.79 -5.15 21.29
CA GLY A 96 4.53 -5.83 22.37
C GLY A 96 5.83 -5.11 22.71
N LEU A 97 6.67 -4.87 21.72
CA LEU A 97 7.96 -4.18 21.89
C LEU A 97 7.78 -2.75 22.43
N MET A 98 6.75 -2.02 21.99
CA MET A 98 6.44 -0.70 22.53
C MET A 98 6.10 -0.76 24.03
N SER A 99 5.36 -1.77 24.46
CA SER A 99 5.02 -1.98 25.87
C SER A 99 6.26 -2.30 26.70
N GLU A 100 7.16 -3.13 26.16
CA GLU A 100 8.44 -3.46 26.80
C GLU A 100 9.39 -2.25 26.90
N ILE A 101 9.48 -1.43 25.85
CA ILE A 101 10.23 -0.16 25.92
C ILE A 101 9.66 0.75 27.02
N GLN A 102 8.34 0.79 27.18
CA GLN A 102 7.70 1.61 28.20
C GLN A 102 8.01 1.09 29.61
N THR A 103 7.95 -0.22 29.86
CA THR A 103 8.27 -0.81 31.16
C THR A 103 9.74 -0.63 31.51
N LEU A 104 10.66 -0.87 30.56
CA LEU A 104 12.09 -0.66 30.75
C LEU A 104 12.42 0.81 31.06
N LYS A 105 11.79 1.77 30.35
CA LYS A 105 11.95 3.21 30.66
C LYS A 105 11.49 3.54 32.08
N MET A 106 10.38 2.97 32.52
CA MET A 106 9.89 3.16 33.90
C MET A 106 10.86 2.58 34.93
N GLN A 107 11.39 1.38 34.68
CA GLN A 107 12.40 0.75 35.55
C GLN A 107 13.69 1.57 35.63
N ILE A 108 14.18 2.08 34.51
CA ILE A 108 15.36 2.96 34.47
C ILE A 108 15.10 4.22 35.32
N SER A 109 13.95 4.87 35.14
CA SER A 109 13.58 6.06 35.92
C SER A 109 13.51 5.79 37.42
N GLN A 110 12.95 4.64 37.83
CA GLN A 110 12.88 4.24 39.25
C GLN A 110 14.27 3.99 39.85
N LEU A 111 15.14 3.28 39.11
CA LEU A 111 16.52 3.03 39.53
C LEU A 111 17.34 4.32 39.61
N GLU A 112 17.16 5.25 38.66
CA GLU A 112 17.80 6.56 38.69
C GLU A 112 17.37 7.37 39.93
N SER A 113 16.08 7.36 40.29
CA SER A 113 15.60 8.01 41.52
C SER A 113 16.08 7.32 42.82
N GLY A 114 16.22 5.99 42.83
CA GLY A 114 16.74 5.27 44.00
C GLY A 114 18.24 5.48 44.21
N LYS A 115 19.01 5.68 43.12
CA LYS A 115 20.44 5.96 43.19
C LYS A 115 20.75 7.34 43.76
N THR A 116 19.85 8.32 43.56
CA THR A 116 19.95 9.64 44.21
C THR A 116 19.67 9.59 45.71
N GLU A 117 18.93 8.61 46.22
CA GLU A 117 18.71 8.45 47.66
C GLU A 117 19.90 7.75 48.36
N GLU A 118 20.54 6.75 47.74
CA GLU A 118 21.69 6.08 48.38
C GLU A 118 22.96 6.94 48.47
N VAL A 119 23.15 7.94 47.61
CA VAL A 119 24.28 8.89 47.72
C VAL A 119 24.09 9.88 48.88
N SER A 120 22.87 10.07 49.39
CA SER A 120 22.59 11.04 50.46
C SER A 120 22.90 10.57 51.89
N THR A 121 23.32 9.30 52.09
CA THR A 121 23.54 8.74 53.44
C THR A 121 25.00 8.44 53.80
N SER A 122 25.98 8.82 52.97
CA SER A 122 27.40 8.48 53.25
C SER A 122 28.41 9.63 53.23
N GLU A 123 28.01 10.90 53.11
CA GLU A 123 28.96 12.02 53.25
C GLU A 123 28.55 12.97 54.40
N SER A 124 29.08 12.67 55.59
CA SER A 124 29.18 13.62 56.70
C SER A 124 30.32 14.62 56.45
N ASP A 125 29.98 15.90 56.64
CA ASP A 125 30.76 16.95 57.30
C ASP A 125 32.19 17.26 56.81
N HIS A 126 32.35 18.35 56.02
CA HIS A 126 33.02 19.57 56.50
C HIS A 126 32.96 20.73 55.47
N VAL A 127 32.23 21.79 55.88
CA VAL A 127 32.51 23.24 55.78
C VAL A 127 33.51 23.73 54.71
N GLU A 128 33.05 24.56 53.77
CA GLU A 128 33.47 25.98 53.73
C GLU A 128 32.62 26.87 52.82
N ASN A 129 32.60 28.13 53.26
CA ASN A 129 31.75 29.26 52.96
C ASN A 129 32.25 30.02 51.73
N SER A 130 31.35 30.50 50.86
CA SER A 130 31.15 31.93 50.55
C SER A 130 30.48 32.18 49.19
N SER A 131 29.36 32.90 49.26
CA SER A 131 28.83 33.91 48.33
C SER A 131 29.06 33.76 46.82
N GLU A 132 27.98 33.68 46.07
CA GLU A 132 27.52 34.86 45.30
C GLU A 132 26.05 34.71 44.87
N LYS A 133 25.39 35.87 44.85
CA LYS A 133 23.95 36.10 44.78
C LYS A 133 23.65 36.68 43.40
N SER A 134 22.65 36.15 42.69
CA SER A 134 21.79 36.93 41.78
C SER A 134 20.54 36.13 41.36
N GLU A 135 19.44 36.45 42.03
CA GLU A 135 18.16 36.93 41.47
C GLU A 135 17.53 36.20 40.26
N SER A 136 16.43 35.49 40.59
CA SER A 136 15.06 35.62 40.09
C SER A 136 14.81 35.87 38.59
N ASP A 137 13.99 35.03 37.97
CA ASP A 137 12.57 35.38 37.74
C ASP A 137 11.79 34.19 37.15
N GLU A 138 10.70 33.86 37.84
CA GLU A 138 9.59 33.08 37.29
C GLU A 138 8.81 33.97 36.31
N GLU A 139 8.62 33.53 35.06
CA GLU A 139 7.42 33.92 34.32
C GLU A 139 6.84 32.72 33.57
N SER A 140 5.65 32.34 34.03
CA SER A 140 4.71 31.50 33.31
C SER A 140 4.24 32.25 32.07
N HIS A 141 4.26 31.61 30.90
CA HIS A 141 3.31 31.94 29.85
C HIS A 141 2.92 30.67 29.10
N GLY A 142 1.71 30.20 29.40
CA GLY A 142 0.94 29.41 28.45
C GLY A 142 0.56 30.28 27.24
N SER A 143 0.64 29.71 26.05
CA SER A 143 -0.26 30.03 24.95
C SER A 143 -0.19 28.97 23.85
N GLU A 144 -1.35 28.80 23.24
CA GLU A 144 -1.78 27.72 22.37
C GLU A 144 -1.09 27.65 20.99
N VAL A 145 -0.98 26.41 20.51
CA VAL A 145 -1.17 25.90 19.15
C VAL A 145 -0.66 26.74 17.97
N LYS A 146 0.36 26.21 17.27
CA LYS A 146 0.39 26.23 15.80
C LYS A 146 0.83 24.89 15.21
N GLU A 147 -0.09 24.36 14.41
CA GLU A 147 0.00 23.21 13.52
C GLU A 147 1.16 23.35 12.53
N ASN A 148 2.21 22.53 12.68
CA ASN A 148 3.30 22.45 11.72
C ASN A 148 3.18 21.17 10.87
N LYS A 149 2.89 21.40 9.58
CA LYS A 149 2.82 20.42 8.49
C LYS A 149 4.08 19.52 8.46
N ARG A 150 3.88 18.21 8.40
CA ARG A 150 4.94 17.19 8.26
C ARG A 150 5.65 17.33 6.88
N PRO A 151 6.97 17.58 6.81
CA PRO A 151 7.72 17.36 5.58
C PRO A 151 7.96 15.84 5.37
N GLY A 152 7.99 15.42 4.10
CA GLY A 152 7.82 14.04 3.63
C GLY A 152 8.73 12.98 4.25
N LYS A 153 8.15 11.77 4.42
CA LYS A 153 8.88 10.56 4.80
C LYS A 153 9.91 10.22 3.73
N LYS A 154 11.20 10.25 4.10
CA LYS A 154 12.26 9.60 3.34
C LYS A 154 12.01 8.09 3.35
N GLU A 155 12.03 7.51 2.16
CA GLU A 155 11.88 6.08 1.91
C GLU A 155 13.00 5.30 2.62
N TYR A 156 12.62 4.29 3.40
CA TYR A 156 13.56 3.44 4.12
C TYR A 156 14.10 2.36 3.18
N VAL A 157 15.41 2.36 2.91
CA VAL A 157 16.08 1.32 2.11
C VAL A 157 16.87 0.39 3.05
N PRO A 158 16.53 -0.92 3.14
CA PRO A 158 17.23 -1.86 4.01
C PRO A 158 18.72 -2.01 3.67
N ARG A 159 19.54 -1.98 4.71
CA ARG A 159 21.00 -1.93 4.65
C ARG A 159 21.64 -3.32 4.44
N ASN A 160 21.18 -4.12 3.48
CA ASN A 160 21.82 -5.41 3.19
C ASN A 160 21.81 -5.77 1.70
N ASN A 161 22.81 -5.27 0.97
CA ASN A 161 23.37 -5.94 -0.22
C ASN A 161 24.77 -5.43 -0.66
N ARG A 162 25.50 -4.72 0.22
CA ARG A 162 26.83 -4.15 -0.11
C ARG A 162 27.95 -5.17 -0.39
N LYS A 163 27.70 -6.47 -0.27
CA LYS A 163 28.72 -7.52 -0.51
C LYS A 163 28.59 -8.28 -1.83
N ARG A 164 27.56 -8.06 -2.66
CA ARG A 164 27.45 -8.74 -3.98
C ARG A 164 27.95 -7.94 -5.18
N ASN A 165 28.07 -6.60 -5.08
CA ASN A 165 28.50 -5.77 -6.21
C ASN A 165 30.01 -5.48 -6.29
N LYS A 166 30.84 -6.01 -5.38
CA LYS A 166 32.31 -5.94 -5.56
C LYS A 166 32.88 -7.03 -6.46
N LYS A 167 32.23 -8.20 -6.57
CA LYS A 167 32.72 -9.27 -7.46
C LYS A 167 32.48 -9.02 -8.95
N LYS A 168 31.50 -8.19 -9.35
CA LYS A 168 31.24 -7.89 -10.77
C LYS A 168 32.09 -6.77 -11.37
N ALA A 169 32.80 -6.00 -10.54
CA ALA A 169 33.67 -4.92 -11.01
C ALA A 169 35.13 -5.36 -11.23
N GLU A 170 35.53 -6.54 -10.73
CA GLU A 170 36.88 -7.09 -10.96
C GLU A 170 36.96 -7.98 -12.22
N GLU A 171 35.85 -8.59 -12.66
CA GLU A 171 35.83 -9.45 -13.87
C GLU A 171 35.72 -8.67 -15.20
N THR A 172 35.53 -7.35 -15.18
CA THR A 172 35.42 -6.53 -16.41
C THR A 172 36.72 -5.79 -16.77
N ASN A 173 37.79 -5.96 -16.00
CA ASN A 173 39.07 -5.28 -16.25
C ASN A 173 40.22 -6.24 -16.66
N GLU A 174 39.89 -7.48 -17.02
CA GLU A 174 40.86 -8.49 -17.50
C GLU A 174 40.63 -8.92 -18.96
N GLN A 175 39.76 -8.23 -19.69
CA GLN A 175 39.51 -8.46 -21.13
C GLN A 175 39.50 -7.16 -21.94
N ALA A 176 40.50 -6.29 -21.71
CA ALA A 176 40.84 -5.17 -22.58
C ALA A 176 42.33 -5.24 -22.94
#